data_AF-A0A4P7W3W3-F1
#
_entry.id   AF-A0A4P7W3W3-F1
#
_cell.length_a   1.000
_cell.length_b   1.000
_cell.length_c   1.000
_cell.angle_alpha   90.00
_cell.angle_beta   90.00
_cell.angle_gamma   90.00
#
_symmetry.space_group_name_H-M   'P 1'
#
loop_
_entity.id
_entity.type
_entity.pdbx_description
1 polymer ?
#
loop_
_entity_poly.entity_id
_entity_poly.type
_entity_poly.pdbx_seq_one_letter_code
_entity_poly.pdbx_strand_id
1 'polypeptide(L)'
;MDITEITTMLGTMLGIITPLGGVGAWLYRKQNKRLKEAEAALAEANVSKAKVESKADEWNIWKEQLEAEREHVKFKDERINELLRMNADKEDRHQQDIKDWEERFDKQTDRLRDVQRDLLARTQQEIVYTKRIADLERERDFFKTWFCRREFGNEQCDPEKCGRREPKQSVPIKYIPLEKTKQIVPSSGNDVSAIDTNC
;
A
#
# COMPACT_ATOMS: atom_id res chain seq x y z
N MET A 1 -21.51 61.17 117.70
CA MET A 1 -21.87 60.32 116.54
C MET A 1 -20.54 59.84 116.03
N ASP A 2 -20.19 58.64 116.45
CA ASP A 2 -18.79 58.25 116.59
C ASP A 2 -18.28 57.63 115.31
N ILE A 3 -17.06 57.98 114.93
CA ILE A 3 -16.36 57.58 113.69
C ILE A 3 -16.29 56.03 113.56
N THR A 4 -16.50 55.32 114.66
CA THR A 4 -16.51 53.86 114.79
C THR A 4 -17.78 53.19 114.21
N GLU A 5 -18.94 53.86 114.18
CA GLU A 5 -20.18 53.28 113.61
C GLU A 5 -20.24 53.39 112.08
N ILE A 6 -19.73 54.50 111.52
CA ILE A 6 -19.70 54.71 110.06
C ILE A 6 -18.70 53.74 109.40
N THR A 7 -17.58 53.45 110.05
CA THR A 7 -16.54 52.53 109.54
C THR A 7 -16.97 51.06 109.60
N THR A 8 -17.74 50.65 110.62
CA THR A 8 -18.31 49.30 110.70
C THR A 8 -19.46 49.09 109.70
N MET A 9 -20.26 50.12 109.44
CA MET A 9 -21.32 50.06 108.41
C MET A 9 -20.75 50.03 106.97
N LEU A 10 -19.67 50.78 106.69
CA LEU A 10 -18.96 50.70 105.41
C LEU A 10 -18.23 49.37 105.22
N GLY A 11 -17.61 48.83 106.28
CA GLY A 11 -16.96 47.52 106.24
C GLY A 11 -17.93 46.36 105.98
N THR A 12 -19.14 46.44 106.54
CA THR A 12 -20.19 45.42 106.33
C THR A 12 -20.84 45.54 104.95
N MET A 13 -21.07 46.75 104.42
CA MET A 13 -21.55 46.91 103.04
C MET A 13 -20.51 46.46 102.00
N LEU A 14 -19.23 46.82 102.16
CA LEU A 14 -18.15 46.32 101.30
C LEU A 14 -17.97 44.80 101.42
N GLY A 15 -18.16 44.24 102.62
CA GLY A 15 -18.12 42.80 102.88
C GLY A 15 -19.22 42.00 102.17
N ILE A 16 -20.39 42.60 101.89
CA ILE A 16 -21.51 41.94 101.20
C ILE A 16 -21.43 42.11 99.67
N ILE A 17 -20.91 43.24 99.17
CA ILE A 17 -20.81 43.52 97.73
C ILE A 17 -19.68 42.71 97.07
N THR A 18 -18.57 42.48 97.78
CA THR A 18 -17.41 41.74 97.26
C THR A 18 -17.72 40.28 96.86
N PRO A 19 -18.44 39.46 97.67
CA PRO A 19 -18.80 38.10 97.27
C PRO A 19 -19.86 38.06 96.15
N LEU A 20 -20.79 39.03 96.09
CA LEU A 20 -21.78 39.12 95.01
C LEU A 20 -21.12 39.42 93.64
N GLY A 21 -20.13 40.32 93.61
CA GLY A 21 -19.34 40.59 92.40
C GLY A 21 -18.50 39.41 91.93
N GLY A 22 -17.90 38.66 92.88
CA GLY A 22 -17.11 37.47 92.59
C GLY A 22 -17.92 36.31 92.00
N VAL A 23 -19.12 36.05 92.54
CA VAL A 23 -20.02 35.01 92.00
C VAL A 23 -20.57 35.40 90.63
N GLY A 24 -20.92 36.68 90.43
CA GLY A 24 -21.34 37.19 89.11
C GLY A 24 -20.26 37.05 88.05
N ALA A 25 -19.02 37.43 88.34
CA ALA A 25 -17.88 37.26 87.44
C ALA A 25 -17.56 35.79 87.14
N TRP A 26 -17.76 34.89 88.12
CA TRP A 26 -17.58 33.46 87.94
C TRP A 26 -18.65 32.85 87.03
N LEU A 27 -19.93 33.19 87.24
CA LEU A 27 -21.02 32.76 86.38
C LEU A 27 -20.86 33.32 84.95
N TYR A 28 -20.45 34.58 84.81
CA TYR A 28 -20.17 35.20 83.51
C TYR A 28 -19.02 34.51 82.78
N ARG A 29 -17.91 34.18 83.48
CA ARG A 29 -16.83 33.36 82.91
C ARG A 29 -17.31 31.97 82.50
N LYS A 30 -18.16 31.32 83.30
CA LYS A 30 -18.70 29.99 83.00
C LYS A 30 -19.63 30.00 81.79
N GLN A 31 -20.46 31.03 81.64
CA GLN A 31 -21.33 31.19 80.47
C GLN A 31 -20.54 31.55 79.22
N ASN A 32 -19.58 32.48 79.29
CA ASN A 32 -18.71 32.79 78.16
C ASN A 32 -17.86 31.59 77.73
N LYS A 33 -17.47 30.71 78.66
CA LYS A 33 -16.78 29.47 78.31
C LYS A 33 -17.69 28.55 77.48
N ARG A 34 -18.94 28.34 77.91
CA ARG A 34 -19.92 27.54 77.16
C ARG A 34 -20.30 28.16 75.81
N LEU A 35 -20.39 29.48 75.74
CA LEU A 35 -20.70 30.20 74.50
C LEU A 35 -19.56 30.04 73.49
N LYS A 36 -18.31 30.18 73.93
CA LYS A 36 -17.12 29.93 73.10
C LYS A 36 -16.99 28.46 72.68
N GLU A 37 -17.33 27.52 73.55
CA GLU A 37 -17.36 26.09 73.19
C GLU A 37 -18.44 25.80 72.13
N ALA A 38 -19.61 26.43 72.22
CA ALA A 38 -20.66 26.32 71.20
C ALA A 38 -20.27 27.01 69.87
N GLU A 39 -19.62 28.17 69.93
CA GLU A 39 -19.07 28.85 68.74
C GLU A 39 -17.96 28.03 68.08
N ALA A 40 -17.08 27.40 68.88
CA ALA A 40 -16.06 26.49 68.38
C ALA A 40 -16.66 25.25 67.72
N ALA A 41 -17.69 24.65 68.32
CA ALA A 41 -18.41 23.51 67.74
C ALA A 41 -19.11 23.88 66.41
N LEU A 42 -19.68 25.08 66.31
CA LEU A 42 -20.26 25.57 65.05
C LEU A 42 -19.18 25.86 63.99
N ALA A 43 -18.03 26.40 64.39
CA ALA A 43 -16.90 26.59 63.49
C ALA A 43 -16.37 25.24 62.97
N GLU A 44 -16.22 24.24 63.83
CA GLU A 44 -15.83 22.88 63.44
C GLU A 44 -16.85 22.23 62.50
N ALA A 45 -18.15 22.39 62.77
CA ALA A 45 -19.21 21.91 61.90
C ALA A 45 -19.17 22.58 60.52
N ASN A 46 -18.96 23.91 60.45
CA ASN A 46 -18.83 24.64 59.19
C ASN A 46 -17.57 24.23 58.41
N VAL A 47 -16.44 23.99 59.09
CA VAL A 47 -15.22 23.46 58.46
C VAL A 47 -15.45 22.04 57.94
N SER A 48 -16.18 21.19 58.67
CA SER A 48 -16.50 19.84 58.23
C SER A 48 -17.43 19.84 57.00
N LYS A 49 -18.41 20.75 56.98
CA LYS A 49 -19.32 20.95 55.84
C LYS A 49 -18.55 21.44 54.61
N ALA A 50 -17.69 22.44 54.77
CA ALA A 50 -16.84 22.95 53.69
C ALA A 50 -15.90 21.86 53.13
N LYS A 51 -15.37 20.96 53.99
CA LYS A 51 -14.55 19.81 53.55
C LYS A 51 -15.35 18.75 52.78
N VAL A 52 -16.63 18.58 53.09
CA VAL A 52 -17.50 17.64 52.36
C VAL A 52 -17.89 18.24 51.01
N GLU A 53 -18.23 19.53 50.99
CA GLU A 53 -18.52 20.27 49.75
C GLU A 53 -17.30 20.30 48.83
N SER A 54 -16.10 20.57 49.35
CA SER A 54 -14.87 20.56 48.53
C SER A 54 -14.57 19.19 47.92
N LYS A 55 -14.79 18.10 48.67
CA LYS A 55 -14.63 16.73 48.16
C LYS A 55 -15.68 16.36 47.10
N ALA A 56 -16.90 16.87 47.25
CA ALA A 56 -17.95 16.67 46.25
C ALA A 56 -17.62 17.42 44.95
N ASP A 57 -17.08 18.63 45.05
CA ASP A 57 -16.63 19.41 43.89
C ASP A 57 -15.43 18.75 43.20
N GLU A 58 -14.43 18.29 43.95
CA GLU A 58 -13.30 17.52 43.42
C GLU A 58 -13.76 16.26 42.67
N TRP A 59 -14.74 15.55 43.23
CA TRP A 59 -15.32 14.37 42.59
C TRP A 59 -16.04 14.71 41.28
N ASN A 60 -16.81 15.81 41.25
CA ASN A 60 -17.49 16.27 40.05
C ASN A 60 -16.50 16.66 38.95
N ILE A 61 -15.46 17.43 39.29
CA ILE A 61 -14.40 17.81 38.34
C ILE A 61 -13.72 16.56 37.79
N TRP A 62 -13.36 15.60 38.65
CA TRP A 62 -12.74 14.35 38.21
C TRP A 62 -13.67 13.55 37.29
N LYS A 63 -14.96 13.51 37.59
CA LYS A 63 -15.97 12.82 36.76
C LYS A 63 -16.11 13.49 35.38
N GLU A 64 -16.17 14.81 35.33
CA GLU A 64 -16.22 15.57 34.07
C GLU A 64 -14.96 15.34 33.22
N GLN A 65 -13.78 15.34 33.85
CA GLN A 65 -12.53 15.01 33.16
C GLN A 65 -12.54 13.59 32.61
N LEU A 66 -13.00 12.62 33.39
CA LEU A 66 -13.09 11.22 32.95
C LEU A 66 -14.09 11.03 31.80
N GLU A 67 -15.23 11.74 31.83
CA GLU A 67 -16.22 11.71 30.77
C GLU A 67 -15.66 12.34 29.47
N ALA A 68 -14.99 13.49 29.57
CA ALA A 68 -14.32 14.13 28.43
C ALA A 68 -13.23 13.24 27.81
N GLU A 69 -12.41 12.57 28.64
CA GLU A 69 -11.41 11.63 28.15
C GLU A 69 -12.05 10.42 27.45
N ARG A 70 -13.14 9.87 28.01
CA ARG A 70 -13.87 8.76 27.38
C ARG A 70 -14.46 9.14 26.03
N GLU A 71 -15.04 10.33 25.91
CA GLU A 71 -15.55 10.83 24.62
C GLU A 71 -14.43 11.00 23.60
N HIS A 72 -13.29 11.54 24.02
CA HIS A 72 -12.13 11.70 23.17
C HIS A 72 -11.53 10.37 22.70
N VAL A 73 -11.49 9.34 23.58
CA VAL A 73 -11.08 7.98 23.19
C VAL A 73 -12.06 7.38 22.18
N LYS A 74 -13.38 7.48 22.42
CA LYS A 74 -14.39 6.99 21.46
C LYS A 74 -14.24 7.64 20.09
N PHE A 75 -14.07 8.96 20.05
CA PHE A 75 -13.86 9.69 18.80
C PHE A 75 -12.61 9.20 18.06
N LYS A 76 -11.51 8.96 18.78
CA LYS A 76 -10.29 8.40 18.20
C LYS A 76 -10.50 6.99 17.66
N ASP A 77 -11.20 6.13 18.40
CA ASP A 77 -11.50 4.77 17.98
C ASP A 77 -12.39 4.74 16.73
N GLU A 78 -13.41 5.61 16.67
CA GLU A 78 -14.26 5.79 15.48
C GLU A 78 -13.42 6.24 14.28
N ARG A 79 -12.55 7.24 14.48
CA ARG A 79 -11.67 7.74 13.41
C ARG A 79 -10.68 6.69 12.94
N ILE A 80 -10.09 5.91 13.84
CA ILE A 80 -9.19 4.81 13.50
C ILE A 80 -9.95 3.75 12.68
N ASN A 81 -11.15 3.36 13.11
CA ASN A 81 -11.97 2.39 12.39
C ASN A 81 -12.37 2.88 11.00
N GLU A 82 -12.69 4.16 10.85
CA GLU A 82 -12.97 4.78 9.56
C GLU A 82 -11.73 4.74 8.64
N LEU A 83 -10.55 5.09 9.16
CA LEU A 83 -9.30 5.04 8.41
C LEU A 83 -8.93 3.61 8.00
N LEU A 84 -9.15 2.63 8.87
CA LEU A 84 -8.94 1.22 8.55
C LEU A 84 -9.86 0.75 7.42
N ARG A 85 -11.14 1.13 7.45
CA ARG A 85 -12.09 0.84 6.36
C ARG A 85 -11.67 1.49 5.04
N MET A 86 -11.32 2.77 5.09
CA MET A 86 -10.86 3.48 3.89
C MET A 86 -9.58 2.87 3.30
N ASN A 87 -8.66 2.39 4.14
CA ASN A 87 -7.46 1.72 3.68
C ASN A 87 -7.79 0.36 3.06
N ALA A 88 -8.65 -0.44 3.70
CA ALA A 88 -9.13 -1.70 3.12
C ALA A 88 -9.78 -1.49 1.74
N ASP A 89 -10.68 -0.51 1.61
CA ASP A 89 -11.33 -0.18 0.33
C ASP A 89 -10.33 0.31 -0.74
N LYS A 90 -9.23 0.94 -0.33
CA LYS A 90 -8.16 1.33 -1.26
C LYS A 90 -7.33 0.13 -1.68
N GLU A 91 -6.95 -0.72 -0.74
CA GLU A 91 -6.21 -1.95 -1.03
C GLU A 91 -7.00 -2.87 -1.96
N ASP A 92 -8.30 -3.04 -1.74
CA ASP A 92 -9.18 -3.83 -2.62
C ASP A 92 -9.23 -3.26 -4.04
N ARG A 93 -9.33 -1.94 -4.19
CA ARG A 93 -9.27 -1.28 -5.50
C ARG A 93 -7.91 -1.47 -6.17
N HIS A 94 -6.83 -1.30 -5.43
CA HIS A 94 -5.49 -1.52 -5.97
C HIS A 94 -5.27 -2.99 -6.40
N GLN A 95 -5.80 -3.95 -5.66
CA GLN A 95 -5.74 -5.36 -6.06
C GLN A 95 -6.56 -5.63 -7.32
N GLN A 96 -7.72 -4.99 -7.48
CA GLN A 96 -8.51 -5.10 -8.72
C GLN A 96 -7.78 -4.48 -9.91
N ASP A 97 -7.16 -3.31 -9.73
CA ASP A 97 -6.35 -2.68 -10.77
C ASP A 97 -5.20 -3.61 -11.17
N ILE A 98 -4.45 -4.17 -10.22
CA ILE A 98 -3.35 -5.10 -10.53
C ILE A 98 -3.84 -6.27 -11.39
N LYS A 99 -4.98 -6.88 -11.04
CA LYS A 99 -5.55 -8.00 -11.82
C LYS A 99 -5.95 -7.59 -13.24
N ASP A 100 -6.56 -6.42 -13.41
CA ASP A 100 -6.91 -5.90 -14.76
C ASP A 100 -5.65 -5.61 -15.59
N TRP A 101 -4.60 -5.09 -14.96
CA TRP A 101 -3.32 -4.88 -15.61
C TRP A 101 -2.66 -6.20 -16.02
N GLU A 102 -2.64 -7.21 -15.15
CA GLU A 102 -2.14 -8.55 -15.45
C GLU A 102 -2.90 -9.16 -16.65
N GLU A 103 -4.24 -9.10 -16.64
CA GLU A 103 -5.05 -9.62 -17.75
C GLU A 103 -4.75 -8.91 -19.08
N ARG A 104 -4.53 -7.59 -19.05
CA ARG A 104 -4.12 -6.85 -20.25
C ARG A 104 -2.75 -7.26 -20.75
N PHE A 105 -1.78 -7.45 -19.85
CA PHE A 105 -0.45 -7.89 -20.22
C PHE A 105 -0.45 -9.30 -20.81
N ASP A 106 -1.23 -10.22 -20.25
CA ASP A 106 -1.37 -11.57 -20.78
C ASP A 106 -1.97 -11.55 -22.18
N LYS A 107 -3.05 -10.78 -22.40
CA LYS A 107 -3.66 -10.61 -23.73
C LYS A 107 -2.69 -10.02 -24.76
N GLN A 108 -1.88 -9.04 -24.35
CA GLN A 108 -0.85 -8.45 -25.23
C GLN A 108 0.26 -9.45 -25.55
N THR A 109 0.69 -10.23 -24.56
CA THR A 109 1.72 -11.26 -24.71
C THR A 109 1.25 -12.37 -25.64
N ASP A 110 0.01 -12.81 -25.50
CA ASP A 110 -0.58 -13.82 -26.39
C ASP A 110 -0.71 -13.31 -27.82
N ARG A 111 -1.18 -12.07 -28.00
CA ARG A 111 -1.21 -11.44 -29.32
C ARG A 111 0.19 -11.35 -29.95
N LEU A 112 1.21 -11.02 -29.17
CA LEU A 112 2.59 -10.95 -29.66
C LEU A 112 3.08 -12.34 -30.10
N ARG A 113 2.79 -13.38 -29.31
CA ARG A 113 3.12 -14.77 -29.66
C ARG A 113 2.41 -15.22 -30.94
N ASP A 114 1.15 -14.87 -31.12
CA ASP A 114 0.41 -15.19 -32.34
C ASP A 114 1.01 -14.51 -33.56
N VAL A 115 1.32 -13.21 -33.46
CA VAL A 115 2.01 -12.48 -34.53
C VAL A 115 3.38 -13.10 -34.86
N GLN A 116 4.15 -13.52 -33.85
CA GLN A 116 5.42 -14.22 -34.06
C GLN A 116 5.23 -15.56 -34.79
N ARG A 117 4.22 -16.35 -34.41
CA ARG A 117 3.90 -17.62 -35.11
C ARG A 117 3.51 -17.37 -36.56
N ASP A 118 2.67 -16.37 -36.82
CA ASP A 118 2.24 -16.01 -38.17
C ASP A 118 3.40 -15.53 -39.04
N LEU A 119 4.30 -14.71 -38.48
CA LEU A 119 5.50 -14.27 -39.18
C LEU A 119 6.40 -15.45 -39.52
N LEU A 120 6.67 -16.35 -38.57
CA LEU A 120 7.46 -17.56 -38.82
C LEU A 120 6.83 -18.44 -39.91
N ALA A 121 5.52 -18.62 -39.88
CA ALA A 121 4.80 -19.38 -40.90
C ALA A 121 4.92 -18.75 -42.29
N ARG A 122 4.79 -17.42 -42.40
CA ARG A 122 4.96 -16.69 -43.66
C ARG A 122 6.39 -16.75 -44.18
N THR A 123 7.39 -16.54 -43.31
CA THR A 123 8.80 -16.67 -43.69
C THR A 123 9.12 -18.07 -44.21
N GLN A 124 8.56 -19.12 -43.57
CA GLN A 124 8.74 -20.48 -44.04
C GLN A 124 8.12 -20.71 -45.43
N GLN A 125 6.95 -20.10 -45.71
CA GLN A 125 6.35 -20.14 -47.04
C GLN A 125 7.20 -19.40 -48.09
N GLU A 126 7.75 -18.23 -47.76
CA GLU A 126 8.65 -17.49 -48.65
C GLU A 126 9.91 -18.28 -49.00
N ILE A 127 10.48 -19.03 -48.05
CA ILE A 127 11.61 -19.92 -48.31
C ILE A 127 11.21 -21.00 -49.34
N VAL A 128 10.01 -21.58 -49.21
CA VAL A 128 9.51 -22.58 -50.17
C VAL A 128 9.31 -21.96 -51.56
N TYR A 129 8.73 -20.76 -51.65
CA TYR A 129 8.56 -20.07 -52.93
C TYR A 129 9.90 -19.71 -53.57
N THR A 130 10.85 -19.20 -52.79
CA THR A 130 12.20 -18.88 -53.26
C THR A 130 12.89 -20.12 -53.82
N LYS A 131 12.80 -21.27 -53.13
CA LYS A 131 13.33 -22.55 -53.64
C LYS A 131 12.68 -22.96 -54.95
N ARG A 132 11.35 -22.85 -55.04
CA ARG A 132 10.61 -23.19 -56.27
C ARG A 132 10.99 -22.28 -57.44
N ILE A 133 11.15 -20.98 -57.20
CA ILE A 133 11.60 -20.03 -58.22
C ILE A 133 13.01 -20.42 -58.70
N ALA A 134 13.93 -20.69 -57.77
CA ALA A 134 15.30 -21.11 -58.12
C ALA A 134 15.31 -22.41 -58.95
N ASP A 135 14.46 -23.39 -58.61
CA ASP A 135 14.34 -24.63 -59.38
C ASP A 135 13.79 -24.37 -60.80
N LEU A 136 12.77 -23.51 -60.94
CA LEU A 136 12.23 -23.11 -62.24
C LEU A 136 13.23 -22.31 -63.07
N GLU A 137 14.06 -21.47 -62.45
CA GLU A 137 15.12 -20.74 -63.14
C GLU A 137 16.19 -21.69 -63.69
N ARG A 138 16.61 -22.69 -62.90
CA ARG A 138 17.51 -23.75 -63.38
C ARG A 138 16.91 -24.54 -64.54
N GLU A 139 15.62 -24.88 -64.47
CA GLU A 139 14.93 -25.56 -65.58
C GLU A 139 14.88 -24.68 -66.84
N ARG A 140 14.53 -23.40 -66.70
CA ARG A 140 14.55 -22.44 -67.81
C ARG A 140 15.94 -22.36 -68.46
N ASP A 141 16.98 -22.22 -67.64
CA ASP A 141 18.35 -22.09 -68.13
C ASP A 141 18.83 -23.39 -68.80
N PHE A 142 18.47 -24.54 -68.24
CA PHE A 142 18.68 -25.84 -68.89
C PHE A 142 18.01 -25.90 -70.27
N PHE A 143 16.74 -25.49 -70.41
CA PHE A 143 16.05 -25.48 -71.70
C PHE A 143 16.68 -24.50 -72.69
N LYS A 144 17.14 -23.33 -72.24
CA LYS A 144 17.88 -22.38 -73.09
C LYS A 144 19.18 -23.01 -73.61
N THR A 145 19.97 -23.61 -72.72
CA THR A 145 21.22 -24.30 -73.11
C THR A 145 20.94 -25.49 -74.03
N TRP A 146 19.93 -26.30 -73.73
CA TRP A 146 19.53 -27.44 -74.58
C TRP A 146 19.11 -26.99 -75.98
N PHE A 147 18.27 -25.95 -76.08
CA PHE A 147 17.83 -25.42 -77.35
C PHE A 147 19.01 -24.88 -78.17
N CYS A 148 19.90 -24.09 -77.56
CA CYS A 148 21.03 -23.54 -78.28
C CYS A 148 22.06 -24.62 -78.67
N ARG A 149 22.27 -25.65 -77.84
CA ARG A 149 23.10 -26.81 -78.20
C ARG A 149 22.49 -27.61 -79.38
N ARG A 150 21.17 -27.82 -79.40
CA ARG A 150 20.47 -28.54 -80.46
C ARG A 150 20.46 -27.79 -81.79
N GLU A 151 20.20 -26.49 -81.78
CA GLU A 151 20.06 -25.69 -83.01
C GLU A 151 21.40 -25.17 -83.55
N PHE A 152 22.43 -25.01 -82.71
CA PHE A 152 23.68 -24.34 -83.09
C PHE A 152 24.98 -25.09 -82.73
N GLY A 153 24.93 -26.25 -82.07
CA GLY A 153 26.10 -27.13 -81.88
C GLY A 153 27.20 -26.65 -80.91
N ASN A 154 27.10 -25.46 -80.33
CA ASN A 154 28.11 -24.91 -79.40
C ASN A 154 27.77 -25.18 -77.92
N GLU A 155 28.78 -25.58 -77.13
CA GLU A 155 28.63 -25.82 -75.68
C GLU A 155 28.75 -24.55 -74.83
N GLN A 156 29.38 -23.49 -75.36
CA GLN A 156 29.57 -22.20 -74.69
C GLN A 156 28.50 -21.22 -75.17
N CYS A 157 27.32 -21.24 -74.54
CA CYS A 157 26.27 -20.29 -74.84
C CYS A 157 26.34 -19.09 -73.91
N ASP A 158 26.78 -17.95 -74.44
CA ASP A 158 26.43 -16.64 -73.92
C ASP A 158 24.91 -16.44 -74.19
N PRO A 159 24.05 -16.33 -73.16
CA PRO A 159 22.59 -16.41 -73.31
C PRO A 159 21.95 -15.34 -74.20
N GLU A 160 22.67 -14.25 -74.50
CA GLU A 160 22.22 -13.19 -75.41
C GLU A 160 22.70 -13.40 -76.86
N LYS A 161 23.59 -14.36 -77.11
CA LYS A 161 24.28 -14.54 -78.40
C LYS A 161 24.16 -15.96 -78.94
N CYS A 162 22.97 -16.56 -78.92
CA CYS A 162 22.75 -17.72 -79.79
C CYS A 162 22.87 -17.23 -81.25
N GLY A 163 24.06 -17.41 -81.83
CA GLY A 163 24.47 -16.89 -83.14
C GLY A 163 23.69 -17.51 -84.31
N ARG A 164 23.96 -17.06 -85.54
CA ARG A 164 23.28 -17.53 -86.77
C ARG A 164 23.37 -19.05 -86.95
N ARG A 165 22.30 -19.66 -87.47
CA ARG A 165 22.11 -21.10 -87.70
C ARG A 165 23.22 -21.74 -88.54
N GLU A 166 23.83 -22.79 -87.99
CA GLU A 166 24.51 -23.85 -88.77
C GLU A 166 23.50 -24.97 -89.11
N PRO A 167 23.74 -25.80 -90.15
CA PRO A 167 22.76 -26.78 -90.61
C PRO A 167 22.39 -27.80 -89.53
N LYS A 168 21.10 -28.17 -89.47
CA LYS A 168 20.49 -29.06 -88.45
C LYS A 168 21.35 -30.31 -88.18
N GLN A 169 21.98 -30.38 -87.00
CA GLN A 169 22.60 -31.60 -86.53
C GLN A 169 21.57 -32.50 -85.83
N SER A 170 21.43 -33.75 -86.30
CA SER A 170 20.50 -34.74 -85.77
C SER A 170 21.12 -35.57 -84.65
N VAL A 171 21.39 -34.98 -83.49
CA VAL A 171 21.84 -35.77 -82.33
C VAL A 171 20.76 -35.75 -81.23
N PRO A 172 20.23 -36.91 -80.81
CA PRO A 172 19.22 -36.96 -79.76
C PRO A 172 19.88 -36.68 -78.40
N ILE A 173 19.72 -35.45 -77.91
CA ILE A 173 20.09 -35.10 -76.54
C ILE A 173 19.01 -35.68 -75.62
N LYS A 174 19.34 -36.75 -74.88
CA LYS A 174 18.44 -37.34 -73.88
C LYS A 174 18.25 -36.35 -72.73
N TYR A 175 16.98 -36.12 -72.35
CA TYR A 175 16.64 -35.38 -71.14
C TYR A 175 17.14 -36.19 -69.93
N ILE A 176 18.06 -35.60 -69.17
CA ILE A 176 18.44 -36.11 -67.85
C ILE A 176 17.74 -35.17 -66.88
N PRO A 177 16.66 -35.62 -66.20
CA PRO A 177 16.03 -34.81 -65.17
C PRO A 177 17.08 -34.46 -64.11
N LEU A 178 17.09 -33.22 -63.66
CA LEU A 178 17.82 -32.86 -62.44
C LEU A 178 17.29 -33.77 -61.34
N GLU A 179 18.12 -34.68 -60.81
CA GLU A 179 17.75 -35.48 -59.66
C GLU A 179 17.29 -34.52 -58.56
N LYS A 180 16.05 -34.70 -58.08
CA LYS A 180 15.53 -33.96 -56.94
C LYS A 180 16.55 -34.11 -55.81
N THR A 181 17.30 -33.05 -55.55
CA THR A 181 18.29 -33.00 -54.48
C THR A 181 17.59 -33.51 -53.23
N LYS A 182 18.04 -34.67 -52.73
CA LYS A 182 17.48 -35.32 -51.54
C LYS A 182 17.29 -34.27 -50.47
N GLN A 183 16.08 -34.20 -49.91
CA GLN A 183 15.76 -33.37 -48.76
C GLN A 183 16.84 -33.57 -47.72
N ILE A 184 17.67 -32.54 -47.50
CA ILE A 184 18.50 -32.46 -46.30
C ILE A 184 17.49 -32.24 -45.18
N VAL A 185 17.13 -33.34 -44.51
CA VAL A 185 16.46 -33.31 -43.22
C VAL A 185 17.37 -32.48 -42.31
N PRO A 186 16.90 -31.35 -41.74
CA PRO A 186 17.69 -30.67 -40.74
C PRO A 186 17.81 -31.64 -39.55
N SER A 187 19.03 -32.11 -39.28
CA SER A 187 19.33 -32.80 -38.05
C SER A 187 19.01 -31.83 -36.90
N SER A 188 18.12 -32.25 -36.02
CA SER A 188 17.92 -31.64 -34.70
C SER A 188 19.24 -31.71 -33.92
N GLY A 189 20.08 -30.69 -34.11
CA GLY A 189 21.23 -30.41 -33.25
C GLY A 189 20.78 -29.52 -32.11
N ASN A 190 20.35 -30.16 -31.02
CA ASN A 190 20.38 -29.53 -29.70
C ASN A 190 21.85 -29.40 -29.31
N ASP A 191 22.47 -28.26 -29.63
CA ASP A 191 23.71 -27.84 -28.99
C ASP A 191 23.45 -26.52 -28.27
N VAL A 192 23.00 -26.66 -27.03
CA VAL A 192 23.09 -25.62 -26.01
C VAL A 192 24.57 -25.53 -25.63
N SER A 193 25.32 -24.71 -26.35
CA SER A 193 26.65 -24.28 -25.89
C SER A 193 26.46 -23.14 -24.91
N ALA A 194 26.69 -23.45 -23.64
CA ALA A 194 26.79 -22.54 -22.52
C ALA A 194 27.68 -21.33 -22.88
N ILE A 195 27.15 -20.13 -22.63
CA ILE A 195 27.94 -18.91 -22.62
C ILE A 195 28.58 -18.85 -21.23
N ASP A 196 29.82 -19.30 -21.12
CA ASP A 196 30.67 -19.00 -19.98
C ASP A 196 30.87 -17.49 -19.90
N THR A 197 30.34 -16.91 -18.83
CA THR A 197 30.48 -15.50 -18.48
C THR A 197 31.75 -15.38 -17.64
N ASN A 198 32.80 -14.80 -18.23
CA ASN A 198 33.99 -14.39 -17.47
C ASN A 198 33.63 -13.22 -16.54
N CYS A 199 33.69 -13.47 -15.24
CA CYS A 199 34.10 -12.52 -14.20
C CYS A 199 35.24 -13.14 -13.40
#